data_AF-A0AA39X8F9-F1
#
_entry.id   AF-A0AA39X8F9-F1
#
_cell.length_a   1.000
_cell.length_b   1.000
_cell.length_c   1.000
_cell.angle_alpha   90.00
_cell.angle_beta   90.00
_cell.angle_gamma   90.00
#
_symmetry.space_group_name_H-M   'P 1'
#
loop_
_entity.id
_entity.type
_entity.pdbx_description
1 polymer ?
#
loop_
_entity_poly.entity_id
_entity_poly.type
_entity_poly.pdbx_seq_one_letter_code
_entity_poly.pdbx_strand_id
1 'polypeptide(L)'
;MANTAAPPQLAWLTDNKDAIVGPWEVVEFVKLLSNVPPVMDGSAYRETEEVVSKNIGRRKYIETIRGLEEERGLDGKLSGALADEEMQNLARAFWLYLGGRVGFYDRVLKQLESRLDGDHV
;
A
#
# COMPACT_ATOMS: atom_id res chain seq x y z
N MET A 1 22.89 -28.86 15.59
CA MET A 1 21.96 -28.39 14.52
C MET A 1 21.13 -27.27 15.13
N ALA A 2 21.41 -26.03 14.77
CA ALA A 2 20.77 -24.86 15.38
C ALA A 2 19.40 -24.63 14.76
N ASN A 3 18.36 -24.66 15.60
CA ASN A 3 16.98 -24.33 15.26
C ASN A 3 16.87 -22.81 15.14
N THR A 4 16.82 -22.28 13.91
CA THR A 4 16.71 -20.84 13.67
C THR A 4 15.24 -20.43 13.72
N ALA A 5 14.69 -20.31 14.93
CA ALA A 5 13.41 -19.66 15.14
C ALA A 5 13.57 -18.15 14.85
N ALA A 6 12.66 -17.60 14.05
CA ALA A 6 12.61 -16.17 13.76
C ALA A 6 12.45 -15.36 15.07
N PRO A 7 13.06 -14.16 15.18
CA PRO A 7 12.96 -13.32 16.37
C PRO A 7 11.48 -13.03 16.72
N PRO A 8 11.11 -13.01 18.03
CA PRO A 8 9.72 -12.89 18.48
C PRO A 8 9.01 -11.59 18.04
N GLN A 9 9.77 -10.60 17.59
CA GLN A 9 9.27 -9.32 17.09
C GLN A 9 8.67 -9.41 15.68
N LEU A 10 8.92 -10.51 14.98
CA LEU A 10 8.41 -10.82 13.63
C LEU A 10 7.35 -11.94 13.65
N ALA A 11 6.95 -12.44 14.83
CA ALA A 11 6.00 -13.56 14.93
C ALA A 11 4.64 -13.23 14.29
N TRP A 12 4.21 -11.96 14.32
CA TRP A 12 2.99 -11.50 13.64
C TRP A 12 3.13 -11.40 12.11
N LEU A 13 4.36 -11.35 11.58
CA LEU A 13 4.63 -11.36 10.13
C LEU A 13 4.51 -12.77 9.55
N THR A 14 4.72 -13.80 10.38
CA THR A 14 4.79 -15.22 9.97
C THR A 14 3.65 -16.10 10.45
N ASP A 15 2.61 -15.58 11.11
CA ASP A 15 1.35 -16.34 11.30
C ASP A 15 0.48 -16.30 10.04
N ASN A 16 1.12 -16.51 8.90
CA ASN A 16 0.47 -16.67 7.62
C ASN A 16 0.74 -18.09 7.15
N LYS A 17 0.08 -19.05 7.81
CA LYS A 17 0.06 -20.46 7.38
C LYS A 17 -0.61 -20.65 6.02
N ASP A 18 -1.15 -19.56 5.45
CA ASP A 18 -1.74 -19.46 4.12
C ASP A 18 -0.96 -18.51 3.18
N ALA A 19 0.28 -18.12 3.52
CA ALA A 19 1.11 -17.27 2.66
C ALA A 19 1.62 -18.07 1.46
N ILE A 20 0.86 -18.03 0.37
CA ILE A 20 1.36 -18.52 -0.92
C ILE A 20 2.36 -17.49 -1.46
N VAL A 21 3.63 -17.88 -1.55
CA VAL A 21 4.60 -17.20 -2.43
C VAL A 21 4.26 -17.62 -3.86
N GLY A 22 3.28 -16.92 -4.44
CA GLY A 22 2.90 -17.07 -5.84
C GLY A 22 3.69 -16.10 -6.72
N PRO A 23 3.85 -16.38 -8.02
CA PRO A 23 4.23 -15.36 -8.99
C PRO A 23 3.29 -14.15 -8.81
N TRP A 24 3.82 -12.93 -8.91
CA TRP A 24 3.05 -11.70 -8.70
C TRP A 24 1.87 -11.58 -9.70
N GLU A 25 1.90 -12.37 -10.78
CA GLU A 25 0.84 -12.54 -11.77
C GLU A 25 -0.37 -13.35 -11.27
N VAL A 26 -0.21 -14.13 -10.18
CA VAL A 26 -1.23 -15.03 -9.61
C VAL A 26 -1.68 -14.58 -8.22
N VAL A 27 -0.94 -13.66 -7.59
CA VAL A 27 -1.30 -13.05 -6.31
C VAL A 27 -2.15 -11.83 -6.59
N GLU A 28 -3.45 -11.92 -6.27
CA GLU A 28 -4.29 -10.72 -6.19
C GLU A 28 -3.63 -9.75 -5.20
N PHE A 29 -3.13 -8.62 -5.70
CA PHE A 29 -2.52 -7.57 -4.88
C PHE A 29 -3.42 -7.33 -3.67
N VAL A 30 -2.88 -7.41 -2.45
CA VAL A 30 -3.68 -7.49 -1.20
C VAL A 30 -4.74 -6.39 -1.16
N LYS A 31 -5.94 -6.73 -1.64
CA LYS A 31 -7.09 -5.83 -1.73
C LYS A 31 -7.55 -5.38 -0.34
N LEU A 32 -7.11 -6.09 0.70
CA LEU A 32 -7.30 -5.77 2.12
C LEU A 32 -6.80 -4.37 2.51
N LEU A 33 -5.83 -3.81 1.75
CA LEU A 33 -5.31 -2.45 1.96
C LEU A 33 -6.01 -1.39 1.08
N SER A 34 -6.96 -1.79 0.23
CA SER A 34 -7.68 -0.91 -0.69
C SER A 34 -8.85 -0.23 0.01
N ASN A 35 -8.52 0.68 0.93
CA ASN A 35 -9.49 1.66 1.42
C ASN A 35 -9.82 2.64 0.30
N VAL A 36 -11.01 3.25 0.34
CA VAL A 36 -11.32 4.34 -0.58
C VAL A 36 -10.31 5.46 -0.34
N PRO A 37 -9.58 5.91 -1.36
CA PRO A 37 -8.72 7.08 -1.24
C PRO A 37 -9.50 8.26 -0.68
N PRO A 38 -9.00 8.97 0.36
CA PRO A 38 -9.67 10.14 0.90
C PRO A 38 -9.97 11.20 -0.17
N VAL A 39 -9.09 11.32 -1.17
CA VAL A 39 -9.26 12.22 -2.32
C VAL A 39 -10.50 11.89 -3.16
N MET A 40 -10.96 10.63 -3.19
CA MET A 40 -12.20 10.27 -3.87
C MET A 40 -13.41 10.80 -3.10
N ASP A 41 -13.53 10.53 -1.80
CA ASP A 41 -14.74 10.90 -1.05
C ASP A 41 -14.74 12.35 -0.54
N GLY A 42 -13.59 13.03 -0.51
CA GLY A 42 -13.48 14.44 -0.13
C GLY A 42 -14.12 14.74 1.22
N SER A 43 -15.04 15.72 1.28
CA SER A 43 -15.76 16.08 2.51
C SER A 43 -16.71 15.00 3.05
N ALA A 44 -17.03 13.99 2.24
CA ALA A 44 -17.82 12.83 2.67
C ALA A 44 -16.94 11.70 3.23
N TYR A 45 -15.61 11.81 3.12
CA TYR A 45 -14.70 10.84 3.70
C TYR A 45 -14.84 10.85 5.22
N ARG A 46 -15.09 9.68 5.79
CA ARG A 46 -15.03 9.45 7.23
C ARG A 46 -14.00 8.39 7.51
N GLU A 47 -12.95 8.79 8.21
CA GLU A 47 -11.94 7.85 8.67
C GLU A 47 -12.56 6.99 9.78
N THR A 48 -12.73 5.69 9.51
CA THR A 48 -13.13 4.73 10.54
C THR A 48 -11.89 4.26 11.31
N GLU A 49 -12.08 3.77 12.54
CA GLU A 49 -10.98 3.19 13.33
C GLU A 49 -10.24 2.06 12.58
N GLU A 50 -10.96 1.33 11.73
CA GLU A 50 -10.39 0.32 10.84
C GLU A 50 -9.44 0.94 9.80
N VAL A 51 -9.84 2.05 9.18
CA VAL A 51 -9.01 2.76 8.20
C VAL A 51 -7.76 3.34 8.86
N VAL A 52 -7.90 3.93 10.07
CA VAL A 52 -6.75 4.41 10.86
C VAL A 52 -5.78 3.27 11.17
N SER A 53 -6.31 2.13 11.63
CA SER A 53 -5.49 0.96 11.98
C SER A 53 -4.75 0.40 10.77
N LYS A 54 -5.41 0.33 9.61
CA LYS A 54 -4.79 -0.05 8.32
C LYS A 54 -3.69 0.94 7.90
N ASN A 55 -3.92 2.24 8.06
CA ASN A 55 -2.92 3.28 7.74
C ASN A 55 -1.69 3.19 8.65
N ILE A 56 -1.86 2.88 9.94
CA ILE A 56 -0.75 2.63 10.87
C ILE A 56 0.01 1.36 10.44
N GLY A 57 -0.71 0.27 10.14
CA GLY A 57 -0.12 -0.97 9.64
C GLY A 57 0.70 -0.77 8.37
N ARG A 58 0.17 -0.02 7.40
CA ARG A 58 0.87 0.33 6.16
C ARG A 58 2.19 1.06 6.44
N ARG A 59 2.17 2.08 7.31
CA ARG A 59 3.39 2.83 7.65
C ARG A 59 4.46 1.94 8.26
N LYS A 60 4.08 1.10 9.24
CA LYS A 60 5.01 0.12 9.85
C LYS A 60 5.57 -0.86 8.82
N TYR A 61 4.74 -1.30 7.88
CA TYR A 61 5.19 -2.19 6.81
C TYR A 61 6.23 -1.51 5.90
N ILE A 62 5.97 -0.28 5.45
CA ILE A 62 6.90 0.50 4.63
C ILE A 62 8.23 0.71 5.36
N GLU A 63 8.18 1.08 6.65
CA GLU A 63 9.38 1.24 7.48
C GLU A 63 10.18 -0.06 7.59
N THR A 64 9.49 -1.20 7.74
CA THR A 64 10.12 -2.53 7.79
C THR A 64 10.80 -2.87 6.47
N ILE A 65 10.11 -2.66 5.33
CA ILE A 65 10.68 -2.92 4.01
C ILE A 65 11.89 -2.03 3.75
N ARG A 66 11.79 -0.74 4.09
CA ARG A 66 12.90 0.20 3.96
C ARG A 66 14.13 -0.26 4.75
N GLY A 67 13.95 -0.66 6.01
CA GLY A 67 15.05 -1.21 6.83
C GLY A 67 15.68 -2.45 6.22
N LEU A 68 14.87 -3.36 5.66
CA LEU A 68 15.37 -4.55 4.97
C LEU A 68 16.11 -4.22 3.66
N GLU A 69 15.64 -3.22 2.91
CA GLU A 69 16.32 -2.73 1.71
C GLU A 69 17.68 -2.11 2.05
N GLU A 70 17.75 -1.31 3.13
CA GLU A 70 18.99 -0.72 3.63
C GLU A 70 19.99 -1.79 4.11
N GLU A 71 19.55 -2.73 4.95
CA GLU A 71 20.38 -3.83 5.45
C GLU A 71 20.97 -4.70 4.32
N ARG A 72 20.25 -4.82 3.21
CA ARG A 72 20.65 -5.64 2.05
C ARG A 72 21.34 -4.84 0.95
N GLY A 73 21.48 -3.52 1.11
CA GLY A 73 22.05 -2.64 0.09
C GLY A 73 21.25 -2.63 -1.22
N LEU A 74 19.92 -2.73 -1.13
CA LEU A 74 19.00 -2.67 -2.27
C LEU A 74 18.70 -1.22 -2.68
N ASP A 75 18.02 -1.05 -3.82
CA ASP A 75 17.81 0.26 -4.45
C ASP A 75 16.67 1.12 -3.85
N GLY A 76 16.01 0.62 -2.80
CA GLY A 76 14.95 1.36 -2.08
C GLY A 76 13.68 1.60 -2.90
N LYS A 77 13.56 1.03 -4.10
CA LYS A 77 12.44 1.35 -5.01
C LYS A 77 11.11 0.81 -4.48
N LEU A 78 11.11 -0.32 -3.79
CA LEU A 78 9.87 -0.91 -3.30
C LEU A 78 9.30 -0.07 -2.16
N SER A 79 10.10 0.29 -1.15
CA SER A 79 9.63 1.18 -0.08
C SER A 79 9.23 2.56 -0.64
N GLY A 80 9.97 3.09 -1.61
CA GLY A 80 9.62 4.32 -2.31
C GLY A 80 8.25 4.26 -3.00
N ALA A 81 8.01 3.22 -3.80
CA ALA A 81 6.73 3.04 -4.49
C ALA A 81 5.55 2.78 -3.53
N LEU A 82 5.79 2.11 -2.40
CA LEU A 82 4.78 1.90 -1.35
C LEU A 82 4.48 3.18 -0.54
N ALA A 83 5.47 4.07 -0.42
CA ALA A 83 5.35 5.36 0.27
C ALA A 83 4.64 6.43 -0.57
N ASP A 84 4.64 6.31 -1.91
CA ASP A 84 3.99 7.26 -2.82
C ASP A 84 2.46 7.23 -2.69
N GLU A 85 1.91 8.12 -1.86
CA GLU A 85 0.48 8.11 -1.56
C GLU A 85 -0.40 8.40 -2.78
N GLU A 86 0.07 9.19 -3.74
CA GLU A 86 -0.72 9.54 -4.92
C GLU A 86 -0.82 8.36 -5.88
N MET A 87 0.30 7.66 -6.10
CA MET A 87 0.29 6.43 -6.89
C MET A 87 -0.49 5.32 -6.20
N GLN A 88 -0.41 5.23 -4.87
CA GLN A 88 -1.24 4.30 -4.10
C GLN A 88 -2.73 4.66 -4.20
N ASN A 89 -3.09 5.95 -4.19
CA ASN A 89 -4.48 6.40 -4.39
C ASN A 89 -4.98 6.02 -5.78
N LEU A 90 -4.17 6.22 -6.82
CA LEU A 90 -4.48 5.82 -8.19
C LEU A 90 -4.68 4.30 -8.30
N ALA A 91 -3.77 3.51 -7.76
CA ALA A 91 -3.87 2.04 -7.78
C ALA A 91 -5.15 1.56 -7.08
N ARG A 92 -5.47 2.12 -5.91
CA ARG A 92 -6.72 1.80 -5.18
C ARG A 92 -7.96 2.21 -5.96
N ALA A 93 -7.96 3.40 -6.54
CA ALA A 93 -9.07 3.88 -7.37
C ALA A 93 -9.29 2.96 -8.58
N PHE A 94 -8.22 2.55 -9.25
CA PHE A 94 -8.29 1.61 -10.37
C PHE A 94 -8.93 0.27 -9.95
N TRP A 95 -8.53 -0.29 -8.80
CA TRP A 95 -9.13 -1.51 -8.26
C TRP A 95 -10.62 -1.35 -7.93
N LEU A 96 -11.00 -0.21 -7.33
CA LEU A 96 -12.40 0.09 -7.02
C LEU A 96 -13.25 0.24 -8.29
N TYR A 97 -12.69 0.85 -9.34
CA TYR A 97 -13.34 0.99 -10.64
C TYR A 97 -13.61 -0.37 -11.28
N LEU A 98 -12.60 -1.26 -11.29
CA LEU A 98 -12.77 -2.63 -11.79
C LEU A 98 -13.81 -3.43 -10.98
N GLY A 99 -13.93 -3.14 -9.68
CA GLY A 99 -14.96 -3.70 -8.82
C GLY A 99 -16.37 -3.11 -9.02
N GLY A 100 -16.54 -2.17 -9.97
CA GLY A 100 -17.83 -1.52 -10.25
C GLY A 100 -18.27 -0.51 -9.19
N ARG A 101 -17.35 -0.05 -8.32
CA ARG A 101 -17.68 0.92 -7.28
C ARG A 101 -17.87 2.30 -7.90
N VAL A 102 -18.94 2.99 -7.52
CA VAL A 102 -19.16 4.39 -7.90
C VAL A 102 -18.38 5.31 -6.95
N GLY A 103 -17.71 6.32 -7.49
CA GLY A 103 -16.93 7.30 -6.73
C GLY A 103 -16.40 8.43 -7.60
N PHE A 104 -15.80 9.45 -7.00
CA PHE A 104 -15.24 10.60 -7.71
C PHE A 104 -13.82 10.32 -8.23
N TYR A 105 -13.73 9.48 -9.26
CA TYR A 105 -12.46 9.11 -9.90
C TYR A 105 -11.74 10.30 -10.54
N ASP A 106 -12.48 11.32 -10.97
CA ASP A 106 -11.93 12.55 -11.56
C ASP A 106 -10.98 13.28 -10.59
N ARG A 107 -11.20 13.17 -9.28
CA ARG A 107 -10.35 13.80 -8.27
C ARG A 107 -8.98 13.16 -8.16
N VAL A 108 -8.92 11.83 -8.32
CA VAL A 108 -7.66 11.07 -8.35
C VAL A 108 -6.88 11.40 -9.62
N LEU A 109 -7.59 11.54 -10.75
CA LEU A 109 -6.96 11.91 -12.02
C LEU A 109 -6.44 13.36 -11.99
N LYS A 110 -7.20 14.31 -11.46
CA LYS A 110 -6.74 15.70 -11.28
C LYS A 110 -5.51 15.79 -10.37
N GLN A 111 -5.45 14.97 -9.32
CA GLN A 111 -4.28 14.88 -8.45
C GLN A 111 -3.05 14.43 -9.25
N LEU A 112 -3.21 13.41 -10.09
CA LEU A 112 -2.15 12.91 -10.96
C LEU A 112 -1.72 13.95 -12.01
N GLU A 113 -2.67 14.62 -12.67
CA GLU A 113 -2.41 15.68 -13.65
C GLU A 113 -1.62 16.83 -13.00
N SER A 114 -2.04 17.29 -11.82
CA SER A 114 -1.33 18.35 -11.07
C SER A 114 0.12 17.98 -10.75
N ARG A 115 0.39 16.71 -10.45
CA ARG A 115 1.75 16.22 -10.24
C ARG A 115 2.58 16.22 -11.52
N LEU A 116 2.02 15.75 -12.63
CA LEU A 116 2.71 15.68 -13.92
C LEU A 116 3.03 17.08 -14.47
N ASP A 117 2.13 18.04 -14.26
CA ASP A 117 2.31 19.43 -14.65
C ASP A 117 3.32 20.16 -13.74
N GLY A 118 3.43 19.76 -12.46
CA GLY A 118 4.38 20.31 -11.49
C GLY A 118 5.84 19.92 -11.73
N ASP A 119 6.10 18.82 -12.45
CA ASP A 119 7.46 18.37 -12.81
C ASP A 119 8.05 19.13 -14.03
N HIS A 120 7.34 20.12 -14.60
CA HIS A 120 7.77 20.92 -15.76
C HIS A 120 8.31 22.33 -15.41
N VAL A 121 8.74 22.58 -14.17
CA VAL A 121 9.39 23.85 -13.73
C VAL A 121 10.82 23.61 -13.25
#